data_AF-A0A101CIR6-F1
#
_entry.id   AF-A0A101CIR6-F1
#
_cell.length_a   1.000
_cell.length_b   1.000
_cell.length_c   1.000
_cell.angle_alpha   90.00
_cell.angle_beta   90.00
_cell.angle_gamma   90.00
#
_symmetry.space_group_name_H-M   'P 1'
#
loop_
_entity.id
_entity.type
_entity.pdbx_description
1 polymer ?
#
loop_
_entity_poly.entity_id
_entity_poly.type
_entity_poly.pdbx_seq_one_letter_code
_entity_poly.pdbx_strand_id
1 'polypeptide(L)'
;MTKNRFYIFIIIGLLISNMLLVAFILLKKPPQHSGPRNLIIERLKFDENQIRQYDELISQHRRQIREKRHEMTDLKTQCYSLLKSEDNKNGDSLINEIGKLSMETEKINYKHFQDIKRICRPDQMKNFDNLIDDFENLFNRPDKPPH
;
A
#
# COMPACT_ATOMS: atom_id res chain seq x y z
N MET A 1 -28.99 -45.23 26.18
CA MET A 1 -28.17 -44.02 26.44
C MET A 1 -29.10 -42.90 26.87
N THR A 2 -28.94 -42.33 28.05
CA THR A 2 -29.83 -41.30 28.59
C THR A 2 -29.77 -40.04 27.73
N LYS A 3 -30.92 -39.49 27.32
CA LYS A 3 -31.05 -38.33 26.41
C LYS A 3 -30.15 -37.16 26.83
N ASN A 4 -29.94 -36.97 28.13
CA ASN A 4 -29.04 -35.94 28.68
C ASN A 4 -27.57 -36.14 28.27
N ARG A 5 -27.06 -37.37 28.21
CA ARG A 5 -25.68 -37.63 27.76
C ARG A 5 -25.51 -37.29 26.29
N PHE A 6 -26.52 -37.53 25.47
CA PHE A 6 -26.51 -37.19 24.04
C PHE A 6 -26.46 -35.66 23.82
N TYR A 7 -27.27 -34.88 24.54
CA TYR A 7 -27.20 -33.43 24.48
C TYR A 7 -25.85 -32.87 24.94
N ILE A 8 -25.25 -33.46 25.98
CA ILE A 8 -23.90 -33.07 26.45
C ILE A 8 -22.86 -33.28 25.34
N PHE A 9 -22.90 -34.41 24.62
CA PHE A 9 -22.00 -34.65 23.49
C PHE A 9 -22.18 -33.64 22.35
N ILE A 10 -23.41 -33.27 22.02
CA ILE A 10 -23.69 -32.25 21.00
C ILE A 10 -23.14 -30.89 21.43
N ILE A 11 -23.37 -30.49 22.69
CA ILE A 11 -22.90 -29.20 23.21
C ILE A 11 -21.37 -29.13 23.18
N ILE A 12 -20.68 -30.19 23.59
CA ILE A 12 -19.21 -30.27 23.54
C ILE A 12 -18.71 -30.20 22.09
N GLY A 13 -19.33 -30.93 21.16
CA GLY A 13 -18.99 -30.90 19.75
C GLY A 13 -19.17 -29.50 19.13
N LEU A 14 -20.26 -28.82 19.48
CA LEU A 14 -20.50 -27.44 19.03
C LEU A 14 -19.45 -26.47 19.57
N LEU A 15 -19.03 -26.66 20.83
CA LEU A 15 -18.04 -25.81 21.48
C LEU A 15 -16.66 -25.99 20.86
N ILE A 16 -16.26 -27.23 20.57
CA ILE A 16 -15.01 -27.54 19.86
C ILE A 16 -15.05 -26.96 18.43
N SER A 17 -16.15 -27.12 17.71
CA SER A 17 -16.31 -26.57 16.36
C SER A 17 -16.17 -25.04 16.34
N ASN A 18 -16.77 -24.35 17.31
CA ASN A 18 -16.64 -22.89 17.44
C ASN A 18 -15.22 -22.48 17.82
N MET A 19 -14.54 -23.20 18.71
CA MET A 19 -13.14 -22.94 19.03
C MET A 19 -12.22 -23.14 17.83
N LEU A 20 -12.43 -24.18 17.03
CA LEU A 20 -11.67 -24.43 15.81
C LEU A 20 -11.89 -23.31 14.78
N LEU A 21 -13.11 -22.81 14.64
CA LEU A 21 -13.42 -21.66 13.79
C LEU A 21 -12.71 -20.39 14.25
N VAL A 22 -12.76 -20.08 15.56
CA VAL A 22 -12.06 -18.92 16.12
C VAL A 22 -10.55 -19.06 15.92
N ALA A 23 -9.98 -20.23 16.21
CA ALA A 23 -8.56 -20.49 15.98
C ALA A 23 -8.19 -20.34 14.50
N PHE A 24 -9.01 -20.88 13.58
CA PHE A 24 -8.80 -20.75 12.14
C PHE A 24 -8.83 -19.29 11.68
N ILE A 25 -9.78 -18.49 12.17
CA ILE A 25 -9.87 -17.05 11.86
C ILE A 25 -8.68 -16.27 12.42
N LEU A 26 -8.20 -16.61 13.62
CA LEU A 26 -7.03 -15.96 14.24
C LEU A 26 -5.70 -16.37 13.57
N LEU A 27 -5.58 -17.61 13.11
CA LEU A 27 -4.38 -18.13 12.42
C LEU A 27 -4.32 -17.70 10.95
N LYS A 28 -5.48 -17.55 10.31
CA LYS A 28 -5.55 -17.07 8.93
C LYS A 28 -5.32 -15.56 8.92
N LYS A 29 -4.08 -15.15 8.68
CA LYS A 29 -3.76 -13.75 8.35
C LYS A 29 -4.77 -13.30 7.29
N PRO A 30 -5.47 -12.16 7.48
CA PRO A 30 -6.42 -11.68 6.49
C PRO A 30 -5.72 -11.66 5.13
N PRO A 31 -6.41 -11.97 4.02
CA PRO A 31 -5.85 -11.80 2.70
C PRO A 31 -5.41 -10.34 2.65
N GLN A 32 -4.09 -10.14 2.75
CA GLN A 32 -3.50 -8.81 2.74
C GLN A 32 -3.98 -8.28 1.39
N HIS A 33 -4.86 -7.27 1.40
CA HIS A 33 -5.35 -6.67 0.16
C HIS A 33 -4.12 -6.37 -0.65
N SER A 34 -3.93 -7.21 -1.65
CA SER A 34 -2.63 -7.45 -2.24
C SER A 34 -2.45 -6.31 -3.20
N GLY A 35 -2.03 -5.18 -2.66
CA GLY A 35 -1.81 -3.98 -3.44
C GLY A 35 -0.80 -4.24 -4.56
N PRO A 36 -0.38 -3.19 -5.27
CA PRO A 36 0.50 -3.30 -6.44
C PRO A 36 1.79 -4.12 -6.21
N ARG A 37 2.18 -4.35 -4.94
CA ARG A 37 3.23 -5.29 -4.54
C ARG A 37 3.14 -6.66 -5.21
N ASN A 38 2.02 -7.37 -5.06
CA ASN A 38 1.94 -8.76 -5.54
C ASN A 38 1.91 -8.82 -7.07
N LEU A 39 1.28 -7.83 -7.70
CA LEU A 39 1.31 -7.65 -9.14
C LEU A 39 2.75 -7.49 -9.65
N ILE A 40 3.58 -6.68 -8.98
CA ILE A 40 4.98 -6.46 -9.37
C ILE A 40 5.81 -7.73 -9.16
N ILE A 41 5.63 -8.44 -8.04
CA ILE A 41 6.30 -9.72 -7.77
C ILE A 41 5.98 -10.75 -8.87
N GLU A 42 4.71 -10.86 -9.25
CA GLU A 42 4.25 -11.79 -10.27
C GLU A 42 4.77 -11.42 -11.66
N ARG A 43 4.64 -10.14 -12.05
CA ARG A 43 5.09 -9.65 -13.37
C ARG A 43 6.59 -9.76 -13.55
N LEU A 44 7.38 -9.43 -12.52
CA LEU A 44 8.84 -9.51 -12.57
C LEU A 44 9.37 -10.90 -12.22
N LYS A 45 8.51 -11.81 -11.78
CA LYS A 45 8.86 -13.18 -11.36
C LYS A 45 9.99 -13.18 -10.33
N PHE A 46 9.81 -12.42 -9.25
CA PHE A 46 10.81 -12.33 -8.19
C PHE A 46 10.96 -13.65 -7.44
N ASP A 47 12.21 -13.99 -7.12
CA ASP A 47 12.55 -15.10 -6.23
C ASP A 47 12.42 -14.70 -4.74
N GLU A 48 12.57 -15.65 -3.83
CA GLU A 48 12.43 -15.40 -2.39
C GLU A 48 13.42 -14.37 -1.82
N ASN A 49 14.61 -14.25 -2.40
CA ASN A 49 15.60 -13.24 -1.97
C ASN A 49 15.19 -11.85 -2.48
N GLN A 50 14.76 -11.75 -3.73
CA GLN A 50 14.25 -10.52 -4.33
C GLN A 50 12.98 -10.03 -3.64
N ILE A 51 12.07 -10.95 -3.26
CA ILE A 51 10.85 -10.61 -2.52
C ILE A 51 11.20 -9.96 -1.17
N ARG A 52 12.17 -10.53 -0.43
CA ARG A 52 12.62 -9.96 0.86
C ARG A 52 13.21 -8.57 0.69
N GLN A 53 14.08 -8.36 -0.31
CA GLN A 53 14.62 -7.04 -0.62
C GLN A 53 13.52 -6.05 -1.03
N TYR A 54 12.57 -6.51 -1.84
CA TYR A 54 11.46 -5.69 -2.31
C TYR A 54 10.53 -5.25 -1.16
N ASP A 55 10.31 -6.11 -0.16
CA ASP A 55 9.55 -5.76 1.04
C ASP A 55 10.16 -4.61 1.82
N GLU A 56 11.48 -4.62 1.99
CA GLU A 56 12.21 -3.55 2.65
C GLU A 56 12.09 -2.24 1.84
N LEU A 57 12.26 -2.31 0.51
CA LEU A 57 12.11 -1.16 -0.38
C LEU A 57 10.68 -0.57 -0.33
N ILE A 58 9.64 -1.41 -0.30
CA ILE A 58 8.26 -0.96 -0.16
C ILE A 58 8.04 -0.28 1.19
N SER A 59 8.55 -0.86 2.27
CA SER A 59 8.40 -0.31 3.62
C SER A 59 9.01 1.10 3.71
N GLN A 60 10.24 1.25 3.21
CA GLN A 60 10.94 2.53 3.15
C GLN A 60 10.19 3.55 2.30
N HIS A 61 9.79 3.17 1.08
CA HIS A 61 9.05 4.04 0.17
C HIS A 61 7.72 4.51 0.77
N ARG A 62 6.95 3.59 1.36
CA ARG A 62 5.66 3.92 2.01
C ARG A 62 5.83 4.89 3.16
N ARG A 63 6.90 4.78 3.94
CA ARG A 63 7.20 5.72 5.02
C ARG A 63 7.47 7.12 4.46
N GLN A 64 8.38 7.25 3.51
CA GLN A 64 8.75 8.53 2.89
C GLN A 64 7.54 9.21 2.23
N ILE A 65 6.73 8.46 1.46
CA ILE A 65 5.53 9.00 0.81
C ILE A 65 4.45 9.39 1.83
N ARG A 66 4.35 8.69 2.96
CA ARG A 66 3.40 9.07 4.02
C ARG A 66 3.79 10.40 4.64
N GLU A 67 5.06 10.57 5.00
CA GLU A 67 5.60 11.82 5.56
C GLU A 67 5.32 13.00 4.61
N LYS A 68 5.67 12.85 3.32
CA LYS A 68 5.43 13.88 2.29
C LYS A 68 3.94 14.17 2.04
N ARG A 69 3.07 13.17 2.16
CA ARG A 69 1.61 13.38 2.03
C ARG A 69 1.04 14.21 3.19
N HIS A 70 1.54 14.02 4.41
CA HIS A 70 1.13 14.83 5.56
C HIS A 70 1.56 16.29 5.35
N GLU A 71 2.83 16.54 5.03
CA GLU A 71 3.35 17.88 4.71
C GLU A 71 2.51 18.56 3.60
N MET A 72 2.13 17.82 2.55
CA MET A 72 1.34 18.34 1.44
C MET A 72 -0.06 18.77 1.87
N THR A 73 -0.66 18.02 2.81
CA THR A 73 -2.00 18.29 3.31
C THR A 73 -1.98 19.55 4.19
N ASP A 74 -0.95 19.68 5.02
CA ASP A 74 -0.76 20.84 5.90
C ASP A 74 -0.51 22.12 5.09
N LEU A 75 0.38 22.07 4.09
CA LEU A 75 0.64 23.21 3.20
C LEU A 75 -0.59 23.63 2.41
N LYS A 76 -1.36 22.68 1.86
CA LYS A 76 -2.62 22.99 1.17
C LYS A 76 -3.63 23.63 2.11
N THR A 77 -3.76 23.11 3.34
CA THR A 77 -4.66 23.67 4.34
C THR A 77 -4.29 25.10 4.69
N GLN A 78 -3.00 25.38 4.90
CA GLN A 78 -2.49 26.73 5.14
C GLN A 78 -2.75 27.63 3.93
N CYS A 79 -2.45 27.17 2.72
CA CYS A 79 -2.65 27.92 1.48
C CYS A 79 -4.10 28.38 1.31
N TYR A 80 -5.07 27.48 1.51
CA TYR A 80 -6.48 27.84 1.39
C TYR A 80 -7.02 28.63 2.59
N SER A 81 -6.40 28.51 3.76
CA SER A 81 -6.76 29.33 4.92
C SER A 81 -6.44 30.81 4.71
N LEU A 82 -5.41 31.15 3.92
CA LEU A 82 -5.07 32.53 3.56
C LEU A 82 -6.16 33.23 2.76
N LEU A 83 -7.02 32.48 2.06
CA LEU A 83 -8.17 33.05 1.35
C LEU A 83 -9.22 33.64 2.28
N LYS A 84 -9.15 33.35 3.59
CA LYS A 84 -10.03 33.91 4.62
C LYS A 84 -9.50 35.22 5.23
N SER A 85 -8.26 35.59 4.91
CA SER A 85 -7.59 36.80 5.43
C SER A 85 -7.41 37.85 4.35
N GLU A 86 -7.56 39.13 4.69
CA GLU A 86 -7.40 40.26 3.75
C GLU A 86 -5.95 40.44 3.23
N ASP A 87 -4.95 39.91 3.95
CA ASP A 87 -3.53 40.04 3.62
C ASP A 87 -2.99 38.76 2.94
N ASN A 88 -3.32 38.56 1.66
CA ASN A 88 -2.96 37.37 0.88
C ASN A 88 -1.50 37.39 0.35
N LYS A 89 -0.57 38.08 1.04
CA LYS A 89 0.81 38.28 0.56
C LYS A 89 1.67 37.01 0.59
N ASN A 90 1.22 35.96 1.28
CA ASN A 90 1.98 34.71 1.48
C ASN A 90 1.51 33.54 0.59
N GLY A 91 0.48 33.73 -0.25
CA GLY A 91 -0.09 32.67 -1.09
C GLY A 91 0.93 32.06 -2.06
N ASP A 92 1.69 32.91 -2.76
CA ASP A 92 2.70 32.46 -3.74
C ASP A 92 3.83 31.67 -3.09
N SER A 93 4.20 31.99 -1.83
CA SER A 93 5.23 31.25 -1.10
C SER A 93 4.77 29.82 -0.80
N LEU A 94 3.55 29.65 -0.31
CA LEU A 94 2.99 28.33 -0.01
C LEU A 94 2.78 27.49 -1.29
N ILE A 95 2.38 28.12 -2.40
CA ILE A 95 2.27 27.45 -3.70
C ILE A 95 3.65 26.95 -4.17
N ASN A 96 4.69 27.76 -4.01
CA ASN A 96 6.06 27.35 -4.33
C ASN A 96 6.54 26.18 -3.45
N GLU A 97 6.18 26.16 -2.16
CA GLU A 97 6.49 25.04 -1.26
C GLU A 97 5.74 23.76 -1.66
N ILE A 98 4.47 23.86 -2.04
CA ILE A 98 3.70 22.74 -2.62
C ILE A 98 4.40 22.19 -3.87
N GLY A 99 4.89 23.07 -4.75
CA GLY A 99 5.63 22.68 -5.94
C GLY A 99 6.93 21.91 -5.61
N LYS A 100 7.72 22.41 -4.65
CA LYS A 100 8.94 21.73 -4.17
C LYS A 100 8.61 20.36 -3.60
N LEU A 101 7.56 20.25 -2.79
CA LEU A 101 7.15 19.01 -2.17
C LEU A 101 6.65 17.97 -3.20
N SER A 102 5.96 18.43 -4.24
CA SER A 102 5.57 17.59 -5.38
C SER A 102 6.78 17.04 -6.13
N MET A 103 7.80 17.88 -6.37
CA MET A 103 9.07 17.45 -6.98
C MET A 103 9.80 16.42 -6.11
N GLU A 104 9.87 16.62 -4.79
CA GLU A 104 10.49 15.65 -3.87
C GLU A 104 9.76 14.31 -3.86
N THR A 105 8.43 14.34 -3.88
CA THR A 105 7.59 13.13 -3.96
C THR A 105 7.90 12.36 -5.24
N GLU A 106 8.04 13.05 -6.37
CA GLU A 106 8.34 12.39 -7.65
C GLU A 106 9.76 11.81 -7.68
N LYS A 107 10.74 12.48 -7.07
CA LYS A 107 12.10 11.93 -6.89
C LYS A 107 12.08 10.63 -6.08
N ILE A 108 11.25 10.55 -5.03
CA ILE A 108 11.07 9.34 -4.22
C ILE A 108 10.44 8.21 -5.04
N ASN A 109 9.40 8.52 -5.84
CA ASN A 109 8.76 7.56 -6.74
C ASN A 109 9.75 7.01 -7.77
N TYR A 110 10.44 7.90 -8.48
CA TYR A 110 11.42 7.53 -9.49
C TYR A 110 12.54 6.66 -8.89
N LYS A 111 13.08 7.06 -7.73
CA LYS A 111 14.09 6.28 -7.01
C LYS A 111 13.58 4.89 -6.62
N HIS A 112 12.32 4.76 -6.19
CA HIS A 112 11.74 3.45 -5.88
C HIS A 112 11.76 2.52 -7.09
N PHE A 113 11.41 3.00 -8.28
CA PHE A 113 11.51 2.20 -9.51
C PHE A 113 12.95 1.87 -9.90
N GLN A 114 13.91 2.78 -9.66
CA GLN A 114 15.34 2.47 -9.83
C GLN A 114 15.80 1.37 -8.87
N ASP A 115 15.35 1.40 -7.62
CA ASP A 115 15.68 0.37 -6.63
C ASP A 115 15.07 -0.99 -7.00
N ILE A 116 13.83 -1.01 -7.53
CA ILE A 116 13.21 -2.22 -8.10
C ILE A 116 14.04 -2.74 -9.29
N LYS A 117 14.46 -1.86 -10.21
CA LYS A 117 15.30 -2.23 -11.35
C LYS A 117 16.61 -2.87 -10.91
N ARG A 118 17.22 -2.35 -9.83
CA ARG A 118 18.50 -2.82 -9.31
C ARG A 118 18.46 -4.24 -8.73
N ILE A 119 17.32 -4.66 -8.17
CA ILE A 119 17.15 -6.02 -7.66
C ILE A 119 16.77 -7.02 -8.77
N CYS A 120 16.43 -6.56 -9.98
CA CYS A 120 16.13 -7.41 -11.12
C CYS A 120 17.41 -8.04 -11.68
N ARG A 121 17.31 -9.32 -12.08
CA ARG A 121 18.35 -10.02 -12.84
C ARG A 121 18.27 -9.69 -14.34
N PRO A 122 19.32 -9.99 -15.13
CA PRO A 122 19.31 -9.75 -16.57
C PRO A 122 18.13 -10.40 -17.31
N ASP A 123 17.70 -11.60 -16.90
CA ASP A 123 16.55 -12.32 -17.47
C ASP A 123 15.20 -11.64 -17.20
N GLN A 124 15.12 -10.80 -16.17
CA GLN A 124 13.90 -10.09 -15.76
C GLN A 124 13.80 -8.69 -16.38
N MET A 125 14.86 -8.17 -17.00
CA MET A 125 14.90 -6.78 -17.46
C MET A 125 13.82 -6.48 -18.51
N LYS A 126 13.54 -7.43 -19.41
CA LYS A 126 12.45 -7.30 -20.38
C LYS A 126 11.06 -7.19 -19.72
N ASN A 127 10.85 -7.90 -18.61
CA ASN A 127 9.60 -7.80 -17.86
C ASN A 127 9.51 -6.46 -17.11
N PHE A 128 10.65 -5.93 -16.67
CA PHE A 128 10.74 -4.60 -16.08
C PHE A 128 10.40 -3.51 -17.10
N ASP A 129 10.95 -3.58 -18.31
CA ASP A 129 10.64 -2.60 -19.36
C ASP A 129 9.13 -2.62 -19.70
N ASN A 130 8.54 -3.82 -19.88
CA ASN A 130 7.10 -3.96 -20.08
C ASN A 130 6.26 -3.43 -18.89
N LEU A 131 6.75 -3.58 -17.65
CA LEU A 131 6.07 -3.04 -16.46
C LEU A 131 6.01 -1.51 -16.49
N ILE A 132 7.06 -0.86 -17.01
CA ILE A 132 7.13 0.60 -17.16
C ILE A 132 6.30 1.07 -18.36
N ASP A 133 6.23 0.31 -19.45
CA ASP A 133 5.34 0.64 -20.56
C ASP A 133 3.85 0.61 -20.13
N ASP A 134 3.53 -0.26 -19.18
CA ASP A 134 2.21 -0.36 -18.53
C ASP A 134 2.00 0.64 -17.37
N PHE A 135 2.87 1.65 -17.20
CA PHE A 135 2.89 2.52 -16.02
C PHE A 135 1.55 3.22 -15.76
N GLU A 136 0.86 3.69 -16.80
CA GLU A 136 -0.46 4.35 -16.67
C GLU A 136 -1.48 3.42 -16.00
N ASN A 137 -1.49 2.14 -16.39
CA ASN A 137 -2.41 1.13 -15.85
C ASN A 137 -2.06 0.71 -14.42
N LEU A 138 -0.81 0.92 -13.98
CA LEU A 138 -0.37 0.60 -12.62
C LEU A 138 -0.91 1.59 -11.57
N PHE A 139 -1.14 2.84 -11.97
CA PHE A 139 -1.54 3.94 -11.07
C PHE A 139 -2.97 4.43 -11.26
N ASN A 140 -3.63 4.03 -12.36
CA ASN A 140 -5.07 4.17 -12.50
C ASN A 140 -5.75 3.27 -11.45
N ARG A 141 -6.14 3.88 -10.31
CA ARG A 141 -7.07 3.20 -9.39
C ARG A 141 -8.34 2.93 -10.19
N PRO A 142 -8.91 1.71 -10.15
CA PRO A 142 -10.24 1.51 -10.72
C PRO A 142 -11.16 2.53 -10.06
N ASP A 143 -11.88 3.29 -10.88
CA ASP A 143 -12.79 4.34 -10.43
C ASP A 143 -13.61 3.79 -9.27
N LYS A 144 -13.46 4.41 -8.10
CA LYS A 144 -14.21 4.02 -6.93
C LYS A 144 -15.68 4.29 -7.30
N PRO A 145 -16.58 3.29 -7.27
CA PRO A 145 -17.98 3.53 -7.63
C PRO A 145 -18.51 4.66 -6.73
N PRO A 146 -19.28 5.61 -7.29
CA PRO A 146 -19.86 6.68 -6.51
C PRO A 146 -20.65 6.08 -5.35
N HIS A 147 -20.37 6.57 -4.13
CA HIS A 147 -21.06 6.21 -2.91
C HIS A 147 -22.46 6.81 -2.86
#